data_AF-A0A353T6M6-F1
#
_entry.id   AF-A0A353T6M6-F1
#
_cell.length_a   1.000
_cell.length_b   1.000
_cell.length_c   1.000
_cell.angle_alpha   90.00
_cell.angle_beta   90.00
_cell.angle_gamma   90.00
#
_symmetry.space_group_name_H-M   'P 1'
#
loop_
_entity.id
_entity.type
_entity.pdbx_description
1 polymer ?
#
loop_
_entity_poly.entity_id
_entity_poly.type
_entity_poly.pdbx_seq_one_letter_code
_entity_poly.pdbx_strand_id
1 'polypeptide(L)'
;MDDELKKKVSIGIVICCLALAIGITVKTYSGGGSGGGSAGPVQMLCVNPKCAQAYELSEKEFANIMSQNQGGGMMMPMETPVFKCTKCNEKSAYIAMKCEKCGNVFIPNYQNPQGFDKCPKCGFSKYEQESKEQK
;
A
#
# COMPACT_ATOMS: atom_id res chain seq x y z
N MET A 1 -36.91 -33.61 -25.81
CA MET A 1 -35.87 -32.90 -25.02
C MET A 1 -36.60 -31.97 -24.07
N ASP A 2 -36.85 -32.52 -22.90
CA ASP A 2 -37.85 -32.14 -21.92
C ASP A 2 -37.58 -30.74 -21.33
N ASP A 3 -38.58 -29.87 -21.41
CA ASP A 3 -38.53 -28.48 -20.91
C ASP A 3 -38.17 -28.38 -19.42
N GLU A 4 -38.43 -29.44 -18.66
CA GLU A 4 -38.07 -29.55 -17.25
C GLU A 4 -36.55 -29.66 -17.03
N LEU A 5 -35.84 -30.35 -17.94
CA LEU A 5 -34.38 -30.47 -17.91
C LEU A 5 -33.71 -29.14 -18.26
N LYS A 6 -34.26 -28.38 -19.21
CA LYS A 6 -33.76 -27.04 -19.56
C LYS A 6 -33.87 -26.04 -18.40
N LYS A 7 -34.98 -26.08 -17.64
CA LYS A 7 -35.15 -25.25 -16.43
C LYS A 7 -34.18 -25.61 -15.31
N LYS A 8 -33.94 -26.90 -15.07
CA LYS A 8 -32.99 -27.35 -14.04
C LYS A 8 -31.54 -26.99 -14.40
N VAL A 9 -31.19 -27.10 -15.68
CA VAL A 9 -29.85 -26.72 -16.18
C VAL A 9 -29.63 -25.20 -16.08
N SER A 10 -30.63 -24.38 -16.44
CA SER A 10 -30.47 -22.92 -16.35
C SER A 10 -30.31 -22.43 -14.90
N ILE A 11 -31.07 -22.99 -13.96
CA ILE A 11 -30.94 -22.69 -12.52
C ILE A 11 -29.56 -23.09 -12.01
N GLY A 12 -29.05 -24.26 -12.41
CA GLY A 12 -27.71 -24.71 -12.04
C GLY A 12 -26.59 -23.76 -12.51
N ILE A 13 -26.70 -23.24 -13.74
CA ILE A 13 -25.74 -22.29 -14.31
C ILE A 13 -25.75 -20.96 -13.54
N VAL A 14 -26.94 -20.45 -13.19
CA VAL A 14 -27.07 -19.18 -12.44
C VAL A 14 -26.45 -19.30 -11.04
N ILE A 15 -26.70 -20.41 -10.34
CA ILE A 15 -26.11 -20.66 -9.01
C ILE A 15 -24.58 -20.79 -9.12
N CYS A 16 -24.07 -21.47 -10.15
CA CYS A 16 -22.64 -21.61 -10.38
C CYS A 16 -21.97 -20.26 -10.66
N CYS A 17 -22.57 -19.41 -11.50
CA CYS A 17 -22.09 -18.06 -11.77
C CYS A 17 -22.09 -17.18 -10.52
N LEU A 18 -23.13 -17.23 -9.68
CA LEU A 18 -23.17 -16.48 -8.43
C LEU A 18 -22.09 -16.95 -7.45
N ALA A 19 -21.90 -18.27 -7.32
CA ALA A 19 -20.85 -18.82 -6.46
C ALA A 19 -19.44 -18.41 -6.93
N LEU A 20 -19.20 -18.41 -8.24
CA LEU A 20 -17.93 -17.93 -8.82
C LEU A 20 -17.74 -16.43 -8.61
N ALA A 21 -18.76 -15.61 -8.82
CA ALA A 21 -18.69 -14.18 -8.59
C ALA A 21 -18.40 -13.85 -7.12
N ILE A 22 -19.02 -14.55 -6.17
CA ILE A 22 -18.75 -14.41 -4.73
C ILE A 22 -17.32 -14.88 -4.42
N GLY A 23 -16.89 -16.02 -4.98
CA GLY A 23 -15.55 -16.56 -4.76
C GLY A 23 -14.43 -15.63 -5.26
N ILE A 24 -14.62 -15.03 -6.44
CA ILE A 24 -13.72 -14.01 -6.98
C ILE A 24 -13.76 -12.78 -6.08
N THR A 25 -14.95 -12.26 -5.74
CA THR A 25 -15.09 -11.07 -4.88
C THR A 25 -14.38 -11.25 -3.53
N VAL A 26 -14.55 -12.39 -2.85
CA VAL A 26 -13.88 -12.65 -1.56
C VAL A 26 -12.36 -12.73 -1.70
N LYS A 27 -11.84 -13.34 -2.78
CA LYS A 27 -10.39 -13.37 -3.03
C LYS A 27 -9.82 -12.03 -3.45
N THR A 28 -10.54 -11.25 -4.25
CA THR A 28 -10.11 -9.92 -4.70
C THR A 28 -10.15 -8.92 -3.54
N TYR A 29 -11.11 -9.04 -2.61
CA TYR A 29 -11.13 -8.19 -1.39
C TYR A 29 -10.05 -8.58 -0.36
N SER A 30 -9.55 -9.82 -0.35
CA SER A 30 -8.40 -10.21 0.49
C SER A 30 -7.04 -9.95 -0.19
N GLY A 31 -7.03 -9.57 -1.46
CA GLY A 31 -5.82 -9.39 -2.27
C GLY A 31 -5.76 -8.01 -2.91
N GLY A 32 -5.49 -6.98 -2.11
CA GLY A 32 -4.78 -5.75 -2.50
C GLY A 32 -5.15 -5.10 -3.84
N GLY A 33 -6.25 -4.35 -3.85
CA GLY A 33 -6.53 -3.36 -4.90
C GLY A 33 -5.59 -2.17 -4.77
N SER A 34 -4.52 -2.17 -5.56
CA SER A 34 -3.55 -1.08 -5.71
C SER A 34 -4.11 -0.04 -6.70
N GLY A 35 -4.92 0.89 -6.18
CA GLY A 35 -5.44 2.05 -6.91
C GLY A 35 -5.32 3.30 -6.06
N GLY A 36 -4.63 4.32 -6.58
CA GLY A 36 -4.19 5.51 -5.84
C GLY A 36 -5.30 6.26 -5.09
N GLY A 37 -4.97 6.65 -3.86
CA GLY A 37 -5.81 7.41 -2.95
C GLY A 37 -5.73 6.79 -1.56
N SER A 38 -5.11 7.49 -0.62
CA SER A 38 -4.95 7.10 0.79
C SER A 38 -6.18 6.40 1.37
N ALA A 39 -6.07 5.10 1.66
CA ALA A 39 -7.01 4.34 2.49
C ALA A 39 -6.39 3.04 3.06
N GLY A 40 -5.06 2.94 3.08
CA GLY A 40 -4.30 1.78 3.56
C GLY A 40 -3.31 2.19 4.66
N PRO A 41 -2.81 1.22 5.45
CA PRO A 41 -1.85 1.53 6.51
C PRO A 41 -0.61 2.22 5.94
N VAL A 42 -0.16 3.29 6.61
CA VAL A 42 1.03 4.05 6.25
C VAL A 42 2.26 3.29 6.74
N GLN A 43 3.16 2.95 5.82
CA GLN A 43 4.42 2.31 6.13
C GLN A 43 5.43 3.33 6.65
N MET A 44 6.11 2.99 7.74
CA MET A 44 7.12 3.82 8.38
C MET A 44 8.41 3.02 8.55
N LEU A 45 9.56 3.68 8.35
CA LEU A 45 10.88 3.07 8.57
C LEU A 45 11.69 3.91 9.55
N CYS A 46 12.13 3.29 10.63
CA CYS A 46 13.07 3.89 11.58
C CYS A 46 14.51 3.78 11.05
N VAL A 47 15.22 4.90 10.91
CA VAL A 47 16.63 4.92 10.48
C VAL A 47 17.62 4.84 11.63
N ASN A 48 17.16 4.85 12.88
CA ASN A 48 18.06 4.65 14.02
C ASN A 48 18.66 3.23 13.95
N PRO A 49 20.00 3.07 13.90
CA PRO A 49 20.66 1.77 13.78
C PRO A 49 20.36 0.80 14.93
N LYS A 50 19.98 1.31 16.12
CA LYS A 50 19.58 0.48 17.26
C LYS A 50 18.16 -0.09 17.14
N CYS A 51 17.32 0.52 16.31
CA CYS A 51 15.94 0.11 16.11
C CYS A 51 15.77 -0.52 14.72
N ALA A 52 16.02 0.24 13.66
CA ALA A 52 15.97 -0.19 12.25
C ALA A 52 14.70 -0.98 11.85
N GLN A 53 13.59 -0.78 12.57
CA GLN A 53 12.35 -1.51 12.32
C GLN A 53 11.47 -0.76 11.33
N ALA A 54 10.88 -1.52 10.40
CA ALA A 54 9.75 -1.10 9.60
C ALA A 54 8.45 -1.45 10.33
N TYR A 55 7.46 -0.58 10.29
CA TYR A 55 6.15 -0.83 10.89
C TYR A 55 5.04 -0.10 10.13
N GLU A 56 3.83 -0.63 10.27
CA GLU A 56 2.62 -0.09 9.66
C GLU A 56 1.83 0.68 10.71
N LEU A 57 1.36 1.87 10.32
CA LEU A 57 0.43 2.67 11.11
C LEU A 57 -0.92 2.69 10.42
N SER A 58 -1.99 2.61 11.18
CA SER A 58 -3.31 2.93 10.63
C SER A 58 -3.37 4.42 10.23
N GLU A 59 -4.26 4.75 9.31
CA GLU A 59 -4.45 6.13 8.86
C GLU A 59 -4.78 7.08 10.02
N LYS A 60 -5.58 6.62 10.99
CA LYS A 60 -5.91 7.39 12.20
C LYS A 60 -4.69 7.64 13.08
N GLU A 61 -3.82 6.64 13.25
CA GLU A 61 -2.57 6.79 14.00
C GLU A 61 -1.62 7.75 13.30
N PHE A 62 -1.50 7.64 11.98
CA PHE A 62 -0.67 8.53 11.18
C PHE A 62 -1.17 9.98 11.24
N ALA A 63 -2.49 10.20 11.12
CA ALA A 63 -3.10 11.52 11.25
C ALA A 63 -2.86 12.13 12.65
N ASN A 64 -2.98 11.33 13.72
CA ASN A 64 -2.68 11.77 15.09
C ASN A 64 -1.21 12.14 15.27
N ILE A 65 -0.30 11.37 14.67
CA ILE A 65 1.13 11.67 14.73
C ILE A 65 1.46 12.94 13.93
N MET A 66 0.83 13.13 12.76
CA MET A 66 0.99 14.37 11.98
C MET A 66 0.48 15.60 12.73
N SER A 67 -0.71 15.53 13.36
CA SER A 67 -1.25 16.65 14.12
C SER A 67 -0.41 16.98 15.36
N GLN A 68 0.16 15.97 16.02
CA GLN A 68 1.12 16.18 17.12
C GLN A 68 2.45 16.78 16.65
N ASN A 69 2.92 16.42 15.45
CA ASN A 69 4.17 16.96 14.88
C ASN A 69 4.00 18.37 14.28
N GLN A 70 2.79 18.78 13.90
CA GLN A 70 2.51 20.13 13.39
C GLN A 70 2.60 21.24 14.47
N GLY A 71 2.71 20.89 15.75
CA GLY A 71 2.83 21.84 16.85
C GLY A 71 4.22 22.47 17.05
N GLY A 72 5.23 22.12 16.24
CA GLY A 72 6.61 22.57 16.49
C GLY A 72 7.47 22.69 15.25
N GLY A 73 7.47 23.88 14.65
CA GLY A 73 8.52 24.33 13.73
C GLY A 73 8.08 24.44 12.29
N MET A 74 8.37 25.60 11.69
CA MET A 74 8.19 25.89 10.27
C MET A 74 8.78 24.75 9.43
N MET A 75 7.92 24.04 8.69
CA MET A 75 8.34 23.07 7.68
C MET A 75 9.09 23.83 6.59
N MET A 76 10.42 23.76 6.60
CA MET A 76 11.23 24.21 5.48
C MET A 76 10.87 23.31 4.28
N PRO A 77 10.56 23.86 3.10
CA PRO A 77 9.96 23.14 1.97
C PRO A 77 10.85 22.04 1.32
N MET A 78 12.00 21.72 1.93
CA MET A 78 13.03 20.85 1.37
C MET A 78 13.36 19.63 2.25
N GLU A 79 12.81 19.52 3.47
CA GLU A 79 13.14 18.43 4.38
C GLU A 79 11.97 17.45 4.52
N THR A 80 12.25 16.16 4.30
CA THR A 80 11.28 15.08 4.54
C THR A 80 10.89 15.08 6.02
N PRO A 81 9.58 15.07 6.34
CA PRO A 81 9.13 15.17 7.72
C PRO A 81 9.63 13.98 8.54
N VAL A 82 10.33 14.28 9.64
CA VAL A 82 10.84 13.28 10.58
C VAL A 82 9.82 13.04 11.68
N PHE A 83 9.44 11.79 11.86
CA PHE A 83 8.46 11.36 12.85
C PHE A 83 9.12 10.69 14.05
N LYS A 84 8.44 10.75 15.18
CA LYS A 84 8.80 9.97 16.36
C LYS A 84 8.50 8.49 16.10
N CYS A 85 9.53 7.65 16.17
CA CYS A 85 9.38 6.21 16.05
C CYS A 85 8.60 5.65 17.25
N THR A 86 7.55 4.87 17.00
CA THR A 86 6.73 4.27 18.08
C THR A 86 7.46 3.16 18.83
N LYS A 87 8.53 2.60 18.25
CA LYS A 87 9.31 1.51 18.84
C LYS A 87 10.44 1.99 19.75
N CYS A 88 11.20 3.00 19.30
CA CYS A 88 12.34 3.54 20.06
C CYS A 88 12.10 4.94 20.66
N ASN A 89 10.95 5.57 20.38
CA ASN A 89 10.59 6.90 20.85
C ASN A 89 11.52 8.05 20.39
N GLU A 90 12.40 7.82 19.43
CA GLU A 90 13.27 8.86 18.86
C GLU A 90 12.70 9.44 17.56
N LYS A 91 12.99 10.71 17.26
CA LYS A 91 12.65 11.36 15.99
C LYS A 91 13.55 10.84 14.87
N SER A 92 13.27 9.62 14.41
CA SER A 92 14.07 8.90 13.41
C SER A 92 13.21 8.04 12.47
N ALA A 93 11.88 8.18 12.51
CA ALA A 93 10.99 7.47 11.60
C ALA A 93 10.65 8.33 10.39
N TYR A 94 10.70 7.74 9.21
CA TYR A 94 10.33 8.37 7.95
C TYR A 94 9.19 7.60 7.30
N ILE A 95 8.39 8.28 6.48
CA ILE A 95 7.42 7.62 5.62
C ILE A 95 8.19 6.72 4.66
N ALA A 96 7.77 5.47 4.59
CA ALA A 96 8.38 4.44 3.77
C ALA A 96 7.38 3.86 2.79
N MET A 97 7.89 3.19 1.78
CA MET A 97 7.12 2.42 0.81
C MET A 97 7.58 0.97 0.85
N LYS A 98 6.62 0.05 0.76
CA LYS A 98 6.88 -1.39 0.62
C LYS A 98 6.86 -1.77 -0.85
N CYS A 99 7.94 -2.37 -1.32
CA CYS A 99 8.02 -2.88 -2.69
C CYS A 99 7.06 -4.06 -2.88
N GLU A 100 6.18 -3.98 -3.87
CA GLU A 100 5.21 -5.05 -4.18
C GLU A 100 5.90 -6.32 -4.70
N LYS A 101 7.05 -6.20 -5.39
CA LYS A 101 7.78 -7.34 -5.97
C LYS A 101 8.62 -8.14 -4.98
N CYS A 102 9.32 -7.47 -4.05
CA CYS A 102 10.26 -8.13 -3.14
C CYS A 102 9.95 -7.91 -1.65
N GLY A 103 8.90 -7.15 -1.32
CA GLY A 103 8.50 -6.86 0.05
C GLY A 103 9.43 -5.92 0.81
N ASN A 104 10.50 -5.41 0.18
CA ASN A 104 11.45 -4.52 0.83
C ASN A 104 10.80 -3.18 1.19
N VAL A 105 10.93 -2.75 2.44
CA VAL A 105 10.50 -1.43 2.89
C VAL A 105 11.67 -0.46 2.75
N PHE A 106 11.45 0.68 2.10
CA PHE A 106 12.48 1.69 1.84
C PHE A 106 11.89 3.10 1.89
N ILE A 107 12.75 4.10 2.14
CA ILE A 107 12.35 5.50 2.08
C ILE A 107 12.31 5.92 0.60
N PRO A 108 11.18 6.44 0.10
CA PRO A 108 11.08 6.89 -1.27
C PRO A 108 12.09 8.00 -1.60
N ASN A 109 12.55 8.04 -2.84
CA ASN A 109 13.45 9.09 -3.28
C ASN A 109 12.66 10.35 -3.69
N TYR A 110 12.46 11.27 -2.74
CA TYR A 110 11.75 12.53 -2.98
C TYR A 110 12.52 13.51 -3.91
N GLN A 111 13.82 13.28 -4.15
CA GLN A 111 14.63 14.13 -5.03
C GLN A 111 14.46 13.79 -6.51
N ASN A 112 13.99 12.57 -6.84
CA ASN A 112 13.79 12.13 -8.21
C ASN A 112 12.34 11.65 -8.42
N PRO A 113 11.44 12.50 -8.92
CA PRO A 113 10.04 12.15 -9.11
C PRO A 113 9.82 10.99 -10.09
N GLN A 114 10.73 10.77 -11.05
CA GLN A 114 10.63 9.66 -12.01
C GLN A 114 11.06 8.31 -11.43
N GLY A 115 11.74 8.30 -10.26
CA GLY A 115 12.24 7.09 -9.61
C GLY A 115 11.82 7.00 -8.14
N PHE A 116 10.76 7.71 -7.75
CA PHE A 116 10.31 7.83 -6.38
C PHE A 116 9.99 6.47 -5.72
N ASP A 117 9.34 5.58 -6.48
CA ASP A 117 8.91 4.24 -6.07
C ASP A 117 9.92 3.14 -6.42
N LYS A 118 11.10 3.50 -6.93
CA LYS A 118 12.10 2.53 -7.38
C LYS A 118 12.73 1.83 -6.18
N CYS A 119 12.48 0.53 -6.07
CA CYS A 119 13.03 -0.27 -5.00
C CYS A 119 14.55 -0.39 -5.09
N PRO A 120 15.32 -0.05 -4.03
CA PRO A 120 16.78 -0.12 -4.07
C PRO A 120 17.34 -1.55 -4.12
N LYS A 121 16.55 -2.57 -3.75
CA LYS A 121 16.98 -3.98 -3.78
C LYS A 121 16.80 -4.65 -5.14
N CYS A 122 15.65 -4.44 -5.78
CA CYS A 122 15.30 -5.18 -7.00
C CYS A 122 15.08 -4.28 -8.23
N GLY A 123 15.17 -2.96 -8.07
CA GLY A 123 15.00 -1.99 -9.15
C GLY A 123 13.56 -1.84 -9.66
N PHE A 124 12.59 -2.51 -9.03
CA PHE A 124 11.19 -2.44 -9.41
C PHE A 124 10.60 -1.06 -9.12
N SER A 125 9.93 -0.47 -10.11
CA SER A 125 9.06 0.70 -10.00
C SER A 125 7.71 0.31 -10.62
N LYS A 126 6.63 0.48 -9.86
CA LYS A 126 5.27 0.30 -10.33
C LYS A 126 4.95 1.33 -11.41
N TYR A 127 5.37 2.57 -11.20
CA TYR A 127 5.17 3.66 -12.15
C TYR A 127 5.80 3.38 -13.52
N GLU A 128 7.02 2.84 -13.55
CA GLU A 128 7.68 2.43 -14.81
C GLU A 128 6.96 1.27 -15.51
N GLN A 129 6.30 0.38 -14.78
CA GLN A 129 5.51 -0.71 -15.37
C GLN A 129 4.18 -0.20 -15.94
N GLU A 130 3.42 0.57 -15.16
CA GLU A 130 2.14 1.15 -15.60
C GLU A 130 2.35 2.07 -16.82
N SER A 131 3.46 2.82 -16.87
CA SER A 131 3.80 3.67 -18.03
C SER A 131 4.15 2.88 -19.29
N LYS A 132 4.61 1.64 -19.16
CA LYS A 132 4.91 0.75 -20.30
C LYS A 132 3.66 0.03 -20.80
N GLU A 133 2.73 -0.32 -19.91
CA GLU A 133 1.47 -0.99 -20.27
C GLU A 133 0.49 -0.05 -20.99
N GLN A 134 0.62 1.27 -20.81
CA GLN A 134 -0.20 2.28 -21.50
C GLN A 134 0.33 2.69 -22.88
N LYS A 135 1.49 2.17 -23.32
CA LYS A 135 2.09 2.43 -24.64
C LYS A 135 1.88 1.25 -25.57
#